data_AF-A0A2U8SZW8-F1
#
_entry.id   AF-A0A2U8SZW8-F1
#
_cell.length_a   1.000
_cell.length_b   1.000
_cell.length_c   1.000
_cell.angle_alpha   90.00
_cell.angle_beta   90.00
_cell.angle_gamma   90.00
#
_symmetry.space_group_name_H-M   'P 1'
#
loop_
_entity.id
_entity.type
_entity.pdbx_description
1 polymer ?
#
loop_
_entity_poly.entity_id
_entity_poly.type
_entity_poly.pdbx_seq_one_letter_code
_entity_poly.pdbx_strand_id
1 'polypeptide(L)'
;MERLYLVLQSQILELFEAGKVKEVTIERVSLKKWYPVFQIDDEQLGQIACSIRVNKEHELRTWADLRLLAEFLKDKCGVEECRLNLQSTEDSE
;
A
#
# COMPACT_ATOMS: atom_id res chain seq x y z
N MET A 1 5.16 15.69 -3.07
CA MET A 1 4.89 14.40 -2.43
C MET A 1 3.44 14.39 -1.99
N GLU A 2 2.63 13.49 -2.55
CA GLU A 2 1.29 13.23 -2.01
C GLU A 2 1.41 12.68 -0.58
N ARG A 3 0.44 13.01 0.28
CA ARG A 3 0.46 12.58 1.67
C ARG A 3 0.07 11.10 1.75
N LEU A 4 0.95 10.26 2.27
CA LEU A 4 0.66 8.84 2.51
C LEU A 4 -0.03 8.66 3.87
N TYR A 5 -1.25 8.16 3.87
CA TYR A 5 -2.01 7.84 5.08
C TYR A 5 -1.74 6.41 5.53
N LEU A 6 -1.53 6.20 6.82
CA LEU A 6 -1.24 4.89 7.38
C LEU A 6 -2.45 4.36 8.14
N VAL A 7 -3.03 3.28 7.64
CA VAL A 7 -4.27 2.70 8.15
C VAL A 7 -4.07 1.25 8.58
N LEU A 8 -4.98 0.72 9.40
CA LEU A 8 -4.94 -0.69 9.80
C LEU A 8 -5.20 -1.59 8.59
N GLN A 9 -4.62 -2.80 8.61
CA GLN A 9 -4.88 -3.79 7.57
C GLN A 9 -6.38 -4.08 7.42
N SER A 10 -7.13 -4.16 8.52
CA SER A 10 -8.59 -4.39 8.47
C SER A 10 -9.33 -3.31 7.68
N GLN A 11 -8.93 -2.05 7.83
CA GLN A 11 -9.53 -0.93 7.11
C GLN A 11 -9.24 -1.02 5.61
N ILE A 12 -8.04 -1.46 5.22
CA ILE A 12 -7.74 -1.71 3.80
C ILE A 12 -8.64 -2.81 3.23
N LEU A 13 -8.85 -3.90 3.97
CA LEU A 13 -9.74 -4.98 3.51
C LEU A 13 -11.18 -4.47 3.35
N GLU A 14 -11.70 -3.69 4.29
CA GLU A 14 -13.00 -3.02 4.17
C GLU A 14 -13.09 -2.11 2.94
N LEU A 15 -12.00 -1.39 2.60
CA LEU A 15 -11.93 -0.52 1.42
C LEU A 15 -11.95 -1.32 0.10
N PHE A 16 -11.34 -2.50 0.07
CA PHE A 16 -11.43 -3.42 -1.07
C PHE A 16 -12.84 -4.00 -1.20
N GLU A 17 -13.44 -4.46 -0.10
CA GLU A 17 -14.81 -4.98 -0.09
C GLU A 17 -15.82 -3.92 -0.54
N ALA A 18 -15.60 -2.65 -0.19
CA ALA A 18 -16.42 -1.52 -0.61
C ALA A 18 -16.13 -1.02 -2.04
N GLY A 19 -15.15 -1.58 -2.76
CA GLY A 19 -14.79 -1.15 -4.13
C GLY A 19 -14.20 0.27 -4.21
N LYS A 20 -13.65 0.78 -3.09
CA LYS A 20 -13.09 2.14 -3.00
C LYS A 20 -11.63 2.23 -3.46
N VAL A 21 -10.89 1.12 -3.45
CA VAL A 21 -9.51 1.07 -3.98
C VAL A 21 -9.54 1.06 -5.51
N LYS A 22 -8.89 2.05 -6.13
CA LYS A 22 -8.83 2.20 -7.59
C LYS A 22 -7.56 1.61 -8.18
N GLU A 23 -6.47 1.70 -7.44
CA GLU A 23 -5.17 1.25 -7.92
C GLU A 23 -4.29 0.80 -6.77
N VAL A 24 -3.43 -0.18 -7.05
CA VAL A 24 -2.40 -0.66 -6.15
C VAL A 24 -1.05 -0.53 -6.82
N THR A 25 -0.11 0.11 -6.12
CA THR A 25 1.30 0.17 -6.51
C THR A 25 2.12 -0.45 -5.40
N ILE A 26 3.05 -1.35 -5.71
CA ILE A 26 4.08 -1.79 -4.79
C ILE A 26 5.29 -0.87 -4.94
N GLU A 27 5.70 -0.26 -3.84
CA GLU A 27 6.85 0.64 -3.77
C GLU A 27 8.05 -0.04 -3.11
N ARG A 28 9.25 0.27 -3.59
CA ARG A 28 10.52 -0.16 -2.99
C ARG A 28 11.10 0.96 -2.13
N VAL A 29 11.22 0.72 -0.82
CA VAL A 29 11.98 1.63 0.05
C VAL A 29 13.47 1.43 -0.18
N SER A 30 13.92 0.19 0.01
CA SER A 30 15.31 -0.23 -0.09
C SER A 30 15.40 -1.75 -0.32
N LEU A 31 16.60 -2.33 -0.26
CA LEU A 31 16.79 -3.76 -0.49
C LEU A 31 15.95 -4.59 0.50
N LYS A 32 15.09 -5.47 -0.02
CA LYS A 32 14.17 -6.30 0.77
C LYS A 32 13.27 -5.46 1.69
N LYS A 33 12.79 -4.31 1.21
CA LYS A 33 11.84 -3.49 1.95
C LYS A 33 10.79 -2.92 1.00
N TRP A 34 9.65 -3.58 0.96
CA TRP A 34 8.55 -3.29 0.03
C TRP A 34 7.28 -2.92 0.80
N TYR A 35 6.41 -2.10 0.23
CA TYR A 35 5.08 -1.82 0.79
C TYR A 35 4.07 -1.52 -0.32
N PRO A 36 2.79 -1.85 -0.12
CA PRO A 36 1.74 -1.47 -1.05
C PRO A 36 1.26 -0.05 -0.77
N VAL A 37 0.96 0.68 -1.83
CA VAL A 37 0.25 1.95 -1.83
C VAL A 37 -1.08 1.72 -2.52
N PHE A 38 -2.16 2.09 -1.85
CA PHE A 38 -3.53 2.00 -2.33
C PHE A 38 -4.02 3.41 -2.67
N GLN A 39 -4.40 3.62 -3.92
CA GLN A 39 -5.08 4.85 -4.34
C GLN A 39 -6.58 4.67 -4.13
N ILE A 40 -7.18 5.61 -3.41
CA ILE A 40 -8.57 5.53 -2.94
C ILE A 40 -9.27 6.83 -3.27
N ASP A 41 -10.50 6.74 -3.76
CA ASP A 41 -11.40 7.89 -3.86
C ASP A 41 -12.11 8.08 -2.52
N ASP A 42 -11.68 9.07 -1.74
CA ASP A 42 -12.33 9.49 -0.51
C ASP A 42 -13.34 10.61 -0.78
N GLU A 43 -14.51 10.52 -0.17
CA GLU A 43 -15.62 11.46 -0.41
C GLU A 43 -15.32 12.87 0.11
N GLN A 44 -14.41 13.03 1.07
CA GLN A 44 -14.09 14.31 1.70
C GLN A 44 -12.72 14.85 1.25
N LEU A 45 -11.75 13.94 1.11
CA LEU A 45 -10.36 14.29 0.82
C LEU A 45 -10.01 14.19 -0.67
N GLY A 46 -10.92 13.68 -1.49
CA GLY A 46 -10.66 13.37 -2.90
C GLY A 46 -9.79 12.13 -3.02
N GLN A 47 -8.97 12.06 -4.08
CA GLN A 47 -8.06 10.94 -4.27
C GLN A 47 -6.93 11.00 -3.24
N ILE A 48 -6.77 9.93 -2.46
CA ILE A 48 -5.73 9.80 -1.43
C ILE A 48 -4.93 8.51 -1.60
N ALA A 49 -3.67 8.58 -1.16
CA ALA A 49 -2.77 7.43 -1.09
C ALA A 49 -2.71 6.87 0.34
N CYS A 50 -2.95 5.57 0.48
CA CYS A 50 -2.92 4.85 1.75
C CYS A 50 -1.90 3.71 1.74
N SER A 51 -1.35 3.38 2.91
CA SER A 51 -0.59 2.15 3.15
C SER A 51 -0.91 1.56 4.52
N ILE A 52 -0.37 0.38 4.79
CA ILE A 52 -0.67 -0.40 5.99
C ILE A 52 0.28 -0.01 7.11
N ARG A 53 -0.23 0.20 8.33
CA ARG A 53 0.61 0.32 9.53
C ARG A 53 0.78 -1.00 10.27
N VAL A 54 1.91 -1.17 10.96
CA VAL A 54 2.20 -2.36 11.80
C VAL A 54 1.35 -2.36 13.07
N ASN A 55 1.20 -1.20 13.72
CA ASN A 55 0.65 -1.08 15.05
C ASN A 55 -0.04 0.29 15.26
N LYS A 56 -0.45 0.58 16.50
CA LYS A 56 -1.04 1.87 16.88
C LYS A 56 -0.06 3.05 16.80
N GLU A 57 1.24 2.79 16.67
CA GLU A 57 2.30 3.80 16.60
C GLU A 57 2.46 4.39 15.19
N HIS A 58 1.61 3.99 14.24
CA HIS A 58 1.61 4.50 12.87
C HIS A 58 2.93 4.26 12.13
N GLU A 59 3.62 3.16 12.42
CA GLU A 59 4.78 2.75 11.62
C GLU A 59 4.34 2.05 10.34
N LEU A 60 4.95 2.42 9.21
CA LEU A 60 4.70 1.78 7.91
C LEU A 60 5.06 0.29 7.97
N ARG A 61 4.11 -0.55 7.61
CA ARG A 61 4.35 -1.98 7.43
C ARG A 61 5.11 -2.21 6.13
N THR A 62 6.19 -2.97 6.24
CA THR A 62 7.00 -3.37 5.09
C THR A 62 7.15 -4.89 5.04
N TRP A 63 7.41 -5.41 3.85
CA TRP A 63 7.62 -6.82 3.56
C TRP A 63 9.05 -7.02 3.06
N ALA A 64 9.72 -8.05 3.59
CA ALA A 64 11.06 -8.42 3.17
C ALA A 64 11.08 -9.24 1.86
N ASP A 65 10.01 -9.96 1.58
CA ASP A 65 9.83 -10.78 0.40
C ASP A 65 8.66 -10.24 -0.44
N LEU A 66 8.96 -9.85 -1.68
CA LEU A 66 7.96 -9.33 -2.61
C LEU A 66 6.88 -10.38 -2.95
N ARG A 67 7.21 -11.67 -2.89
CA ARG A 67 6.25 -12.75 -3.16
C ARG A 67 5.19 -12.82 -2.08
N LEU A 68 5.57 -12.69 -0.81
CA LEU A 68 4.63 -12.67 0.31
C LEU A 68 3.72 -11.44 0.26
N LEU A 69 4.23 -10.30 -0.21
CA LEU A 69 3.41 -9.11 -0.45
C LEU A 69 2.42 -9.36 -1.59
N ALA A 70 2.86 -9.93 -2.72
CA ALA A 70 2.00 -10.24 -3.85
C ALA A 70 0.92 -11.27 -3.49
N GLU A 71 1.26 -12.32 -2.74
CA GLU A 71 0.30 -13.31 -2.21
C GLU A 71 -0.72 -12.65 -1.28
N PHE A 72 -0.30 -11.75 -0.40
CA PHE A 72 -1.24 -10.98 0.43
C PHE A 72 -2.22 -10.17 -0.42
N LEU A 73 -1.72 -9.43 -1.42
CA LEU A 73 -2.57 -8.61 -2.29
C LEU A 73 -3.56 -9.48 -3.09
N LYS A 74 -3.11 -10.62 -3.60
CA LYS A 74 -3.96 -11.56 -4.33
C LYS A 74 -5.00 -12.20 -3.43
N ASP A 75 -4.57 -12.84 -2.35
CA ASP A 75 -5.42 -13.73 -1.56
C ASP A 75 -6.32 -12.98 -0.57
N LYS A 76 -5.90 -11.80 -0.11
CA LYS A 76 -6.65 -11.00 0.88
C LYS A 76 -7.34 -9.81 0.27
N CYS A 77 -6.74 -9.17 -0.72
CA CYS A 77 -7.30 -7.98 -1.35
C CYS A 77 -7.97 -8.25 -2.71
N GLY A 78 -7.87 -9.48 -3.25
CA GLY A 78 -8.43 -9.81 -4.57
C GLY A 78 -7.74 -9.08 -5.73
N VAL A 79 -6.51 -8.61 -5.54
CA VAL A 79 -5.76 -7.86 -6.55
C VAL A 79 -5.15 -8.85 -7.54
N GLU A 80 -5.63 -8.83 -8.78
CA GLU A 80 -5.10 -9.67 -9.86
C GLU A 80 -3.87 -9.05 -10.53
N GLU A 81 -3.84 -7.72 -10.65
CA GLU A 81 -2.76 -6.96 -11.28
C GLU A 81 -2.45 -5.69 -10.47
N CYS A 82 -1.17 -5.30 -10.41
CA CYS A 82 -0.72 -4.08 -9.74
C CYS A 82 0.57 -3.54 -10.37
N ARG A 83 0.86 -2.25 -10.16
CA ARG A 83 2.12 -1.66 -10.60
C ARG A 83 3.24 -1.97 -9.62
N LEU A 84 4.46 -2.14 -10.12
CA LEU A 84 5.66 -2.29 -9.31
C LEU A 84 6.60 -1.11 -9.62
N ASN A 85 6.87 -0.28 -8.62
CA ASN A 85 7.85 0.79 -8.72
C ASN A 85 9.17 0.35 -8.08
N LEU A 86 10.24 0.39 -8.88
CA LEU A 86 11.58 -0.04 -8.48
C LEU A 86 12.51 1.14 -8.17
N GLN A 87 12.06 2.38 -8.37
CA GLN A 87 12.83 3.57 -8.00
C GLN A 87 12.97 3.59 -6.49
N SER A 88 14.21 3.60 -5.99
CA SER A 88 14.47 3.67 -4.55
C SER A 88 14.14 5.07 -4.07
N THR A 89 13.38 5.19 -2.98
CA THR A 89 13.13 6.49 -2.33
C THR A 89 14.39 7.11 -1.71
N GLU A 90 15.49 6.36 -1.62
CA GLU A 90 16.79 6.79 -1.08
C GLU A 90 17.74 7.42 -2.14
N ASP A 91 17.37 7.44 -3.42
CA ASP A 91 18.23 8.00 -4.49
C ASP A 91 18.06 9.54 -4.64
N SER A 92 17.59 10.23 -3.60
CA SER A 92 17.44 11.69 -3.54
C SER A 92 18.26 12.27 -2.38
N GLU A 93 19.59 12.19 -2.49
CA GLU A 93 20.54 13.00 -1.72
C GLU A 93 21.43 13.81 -2.67
#